data_AF-A0A524LIQ4-F1
#
_entry.id   AF-A0A524LIQ4-F1
#
_cell.length_a   1.000
_cell.length_b   1.000
_cell.length_c   1.000
_cell.angle_alpha   90.00
_cell.angle_beta   90.00
_cell.angle_gamma   90.00
#
_symmetry.space_group_name_H-M   'P 1'
#
loop_
_entity.id
_entity.type
_entity.pdbx_description
1 polymer ?
#
loop_
_entity_poly.entity_id
_entity_poly.type
_entity_poly.pdbx_seq_one_letter_code
_entity_poly.pdbx_strand_id
1 'polypeptide(L)' 'NKGDYATAMEIQKMITPLEYLREGQDKANNVPVVKKAMDHVGLVGGNCRPPIHRLSDSEQESIIRSIQDWNL' A
#
# COMPACT_ATOMS: atom_id res chain seq x y z
N ASN A 1 -0.33 4.12 24.05
CA ASN A 1 -0.04 2.71 23.75
C ASN A 1 -0.75 1.85 24.79
N LYS A 2 -1.76 1.04 24.41
CA LYS A 2 -2.64 0.33 25.36
C LYS A 2 -2.07 -1.02 25.84
N GLY A 3 -0.91 -1.45 25.30
CA GLY A 3 -0.33 -2.76 25.61
C GLY A 3 -1.13 -3.95 25.05
N ASP A 4 -2.09 -3.69 24.16
CA ASP A 4 -2.91 -4.71 23.52
C ASP A 4 -2.16 -5.30 22.31
N TYR A 5 -1.30 -6.27 22.61
CA TYR A 5 -0.49 -6.95 21.60
C TYR A 5 -1.31 -7.84 20.68
N ALA A 6 -2.43 -8.39 21.15
CA ALA A 6 -3.28 -9.26 20.32
C ALA A 6 -3.88 -8.45 19.16
N THR A 7 -4.53 -7.33 19.47
CA THR A 7 -5.06 -6.42 18.44
C THR A 7 -3.94 -5.85 17.56
N ALA A 8 -2.78 -5.53 18.13
CA ALA A 8 -1.65 -5.05 17.36
C ALA A 8 -1.15 -6.08 16.32
N MET A 9 -1.12 -7.36 16.67
CA MET A 9 -0.73 -8.43 15.75
C MET A 9 -1.77 -8.65 14.65
N GLU A 10 -3.07 -8.51 14.93
CA GLU A 10 -4.11 -8.57 13.90
C GLU A 10 -3.97 -7.41 12.90
N ILE A 11 -3.75 -6.18 13.39
CA ILE A 11 -3.49 -5.02 12.52
C ILE A 11 -2.20 -5.23 11.72
N GLN A 12 -1.13 -5.71 12.36
CA GLN A 12 0.14 -5.99 11.69
C GLN A 12 -0.07 -6.98 10.54
N LYS A 13 -0.80 -8.07 10.78
CA LYS A 13 -1.10 -9.08 9.75
C LYS A 13 -1.95 -8.50 8.61
N MET A 14 -2.92 -7.64 8.93
CA MET A 14 -3.77 -6.94 7.96
C MET A 14 -2.97 -6.01 7.04
N ILE A 15 -2.01 -5.23 7.58
CA ILE A 15 -1.26 -4.25 6.79
C ILE A 15 -0.05 -4.82 6.04
N THR A 16 0.46 -5.98 6.49
CA THR A 16 1.68 -6.60 5.96
C THR A 16 1.68 -6.77 4.43
N PRO A 17 0.58 -7.21 3.77
CA PRO A 17 0.55 -7.33 2.31
C PRO A 17 0.83 -6.01 1.58
N LEU A 18 0.27 -4.89 2.05
CA LEU A 18 0.52 -3.57 1.44
C LEU A 18 1.97 -3.14 1.67
N GLU A 19 2.53 -3.40 2.85
CA GLU A 19 3.93 -3.06 3.16
C GLU A 19 4.93 -3.86 2.33
N TYR A 20 4.68 -5.14 2.03
CA TYR A 20 5.51 -5.88 1.10
C TYR A 20 5.51 -5.30 -0.33
N LEU A 21 4.37 -4.78 -0.78
CA LEU A 21 4.30 -4.08 -2.07
C LEU A 21 5.12 -2.79 -2.04
N ARG A 22 5.12 -2.06 -0.92
CA ARG A 22 5.93 -0.85 -0.72
C ARG A 22 7.44 -1.13 -0.68
N GLU A 23 7.83 -2.29 -0.17
CA GLU A 23 9.23 -2.74 -0.17
C GLU A 23 9.73 -3.22 -1.55
N GLY A 24 8.83 -3.41 -2.51
CA GLY A 24 9.16 -3.83 -3.87
C GLY A 24 10.20 -2.94 -4.56
N GLN A 25 10.99 -3.55 -5.44
CA GLN A 25 12.06 -2.88 -6.21
C GLN A 25 13.07 -2.14 -5.32
N ASP A 26 13.60 -2.82 -4.29
CA ASP A 26 14.50 -2.20 -3.30
C ASP A 26 13.92 -0.90 -2.71
N LYS A 27 12.65 -0.97 -2.28
CA LYS A 27 11.85 0.14 -1.73
C LYS A 27 11.53 1.27 -2.71
N ALA A 28 11.83 1.12 -4.01
CA ALA A 28 11.41 2.11 -5.01
C ALA A 28 9.88 2.21 -5.13
N ASN A 29 9.15 1.15 -4.74
CA ASN A 29 7.69 1.12 -4.77
C ASN A 29 7.03 1.86 -3.59
N ASN A 30 7.79 2.34 -2.61
CA ASN A 30 7.26 2.88 -1.35
C ASN A 30 6.20 3.98 -1.57
N VAL A 31 6.52 5.01 -2.34
CA VAL A 31 5.60 6.13 -2.63
C VAL A 31 4.52 5.81 -3.67
N PRO A 32 4.83 5.21 -4.85
CA PRO A 32 3.81 4.98 -5.86
C PRO A 32 2.72 4.01 -5.40
N VAL A 33 3.03 3.05 -4.52
CA VAL A 33 2.01 2.15 -3.92
C VAL A 33 0.99 2.93 -3.12
N VAL A 34 1.44 3.84 -2.25
CA VAL A 34 0.54 4.67 -1.43
C VAL A 34 -0.30 5.58 -2.30
N LYS A 35 0.29 6.23 -3.31
CA LYS A 35 -0.46 7.10 -4.23
C LYS A 35 -1.52 6.33 -5.03
N LYS A 36 -1.20 5.11 -5.48
CA LYS A 36 -2.18 4.27 -6.17
C LYS A 36 -3.33 3.85 -5.25
N ALA A 37 -3.03 3.51 -3.99
CA ALA A 37 -4.06 3.20 -2.98
C ALA A 37 -4.94 4.43 -2.70
N MET A 38 -4.34 5.62 -2.57
CA MET A 38 -5.08 6.88 -2.42
C MET A 38 -6.03 7.12 -3.60
N ASP A 39 -5.55 6.99 -4.84
CA ASP A 39 -6.38 7.15 -6.04
C ASP A 39 -7.53 6.14 -6.07
N HIS A 40 -7.32 4.91 -5.59
CA HIS A 40 -8.35 3.87 -5.53
C HIS A 40 -9.48 4.21 -4.53
N VAL A 41 -9.15 4.78 -3.37
CA VAL A 41 -10.12 5.16 -2.34
C VAL A 41 -10.71 6.57 -2.54
N GLY A 42 -10.54 7.15 -3.73
CA GLY A 42 -11.11 8.45 -4.09
C GLY A 42 -10.34 9.68 -3.57
N LEU A 43 -9.13 9.49 -3.05
CA LEU A 43 -8.21 10.58 -2.69
C LEU A 43 -7.30 10.92 -3.88
N VAL A 44 -6.60 12.06 -3.81
CA VAL A 44 -5.66 12.47 -4.86
C VAL A 44 -4.23 12.01 -4.52
N GLY A 45 -3.81 10.87 -5.08
CA GLY A 45 -2.44 10.38 -5.04
C GLY A 45 -1.60 10.88 -6.22
N GLY A 46 -2.13 10.72 -7.43
CA GLY A 46 -1.58 11.23 -8.68
C GLY A 46 -0.19 10.68 -9.04
N ASN A 47 0.45 11.29 -10.04
CA ASN A 47 1.74 10.80 -10.53
C ASN A 47 2.90 11.05 -9.54
N CYS A 48 3.90 10.18 -9.58
CA CYS A 48 5.19 10.43 -8.95
C CYS A 48 6.09 11.27 -9.87
N ARG A 49 6.96 12.09 -9.27
CA ARG A 49 8.01 12.80 -10.01
C ARG A 49 9.18 11.85 -10.29
N PRO A 50 9.88 11.98 -11.43
CA PRO A 50 11.15 11.29 -11.65
C PRO A 50 12.13 11.51 -10.48
N PRO A 51 12.93 10.50 -10.11
CA PRO A 51 13.19 9.24 -10.85
C PRO A 51 12.22 8.09 -10.54
N ILE A 52 11.14 8.33 -9.78
CA ILE A 52 10.19 7.26 -9.42
C ILE A 52 9.43 6.80 -10.67
N HIS A 53 9.39 5.49 -10.87
CA HIS A 53 8.76 4.84 -12.01
C HIS A 53 7.23 4.72 -11.84
N ARG A 54 6.54 4.33 -12.91
CA ARG A 54 5.13 3.93 -12.86
C ARG A 54 5.03 2.45 -12.53
N LEU A 55 4.07 2.10 -11.67
CA LEU A 55 3.74 0.71 -11.37
C LEU A 55 3.14 0.03 -12.60
N SER A 56 3.50 -1.23 -12.81
CA SER A 56 2.85 -2.11 -13.79
C SER A 56 1.39 -2.37 -13.42
N ASP A 57 0.60 -2.84 -14.39
CA ASP A 57 -0.83 -3.13 -14.15
C ASP A 57 -1.01 -4.24 -13.09
N SER A 58 -0.13 -5.25 -13.07
CA SER A 58 -0.16 -6.32 -12.06
C SER A 58 0.17 -5.81 -10.65
N GLU A 59 1.11 -4.87 -10.51
CA GLU A 59 1.39 -4.22 -9.23
C GLU A 59 0.18 -3.39 -8.79
N GLN A 60 -0.44 -2.65 -9.70
CA GLN A 60 -1.65 -1.86 -9.40
C GLN A 60 -2.81 -2.73 -8.93
N GLU A 61 -3.07 -3.88 -9.58
CA GLU A 61 -4.09 -4.83 -9.13
C GLU A 61 -3.75 -5.43 -7.76
N SER A 62 -2.48 -5.77 -7.52
CA SER A 62 -2.05 -6.34 -6.24
C SER A 62 -2.27 -5.37 -5.08
N ILE A 63 -2.07 -4.07 -5.30
CA ILE A 63 -2.35 -3.02 -4.31
C ILE A 63 -3.84 -3.00 -3.97
N ILE A 64 -4.72 -2.99 -4.98
CA ILE A 64 -6.17 -2.97 -4.76
C ILE A 64 -6.61 -4.20 -3.97
N ARG A 65 -6.15 -5.39 -4.36
CA ARG A 65 -6.46 -6.63 -3.65
C ARG A 65 -5.96 -6.62 -2.21
N SER A 66 -4.82 -5.97 -1.92
CA SER A 66 -4.25 -5.92 -0.56
C SER A 66 -5.08 -5.08 0.42
N ILE A 67 -5.92 -4.16 -0.06
CA ILE A 67 -6.73 -3.25 0.77
C ILE A 67 -8.24 -3.45 0.60
N GLN A 68 -8.67 -4.42 -0.22
CA GLN A 68 -10.09 -4.62 -0.56
C GLN A 68 -10.98 -4.87 0.66
N ASP A 69 -10.43 -5.51 1.69
CA ASP A 69 -11.16 -5.89 2.91
C ASP A 69 -11.08 -4.83 4.02
N TRP A 70 -10.45 -3.67 3.75
CA TRP A 70 -10.26 -2.61 4.75
C TRP A 70 -11.50 -1.73 4.97
N ASN A 71 -12.56 -1.95 4.18
CA ASN A 71 -13.82 -1.19 4.25
C ASN A 71 -13.58 0.33 4.10
N LEU A 72 -12.84 0.71 3.05
CA LEU A 72 -12.45 2.07 2.69
C LEU A 72 -13.25 2.63 1.50
#